data_AF-A0AAU6JTY0-F1
#
_entry.id   AF-A0AAU6JTY0-F1
#
_cell.length_a   1.000
_cell.length_b   1.000
_cell.length_c   1.000
_cell.angle_alpha   90.00
_cell.angle_beta   90.00
_cell.angle_gamma   90.00
#
_symmetry.space_group_name_H-M   'P 1'
#
loop_
_entity.id
_entity.type
_entity.pdbx_description
1 polymer ?
#
loop_
_entity_poly.entity_id
_entity_poly.type
_entity_poly.pdbx_seq_one_letter_code
_entity_poly.pdbx_strand_id
1 'polypeptide(L)'
;MPLNAITYRVRPGHEDELTEVFAPHNFSRVDSPVIKDASGETVGMLLGTGLFVQGDNLVRVIHHDGVSADRIARHMSVQNGVHEAERAILPYLAESRDTETPEGFRRHFHRSFMTVLEQHSPDERPAAGTVALRYPLRRGAGAELAATRATANLRATLLLSPEHPSIVRTALFLHEDTLVRVVQYDGHPYDVVGYLTERCFGTAAERWLEPYLLDAVRPAHPDAYLALVHEQAMLSIAHMSVLGVD
;
A
#
# COMPACT_ATOMS: atom_id res chain seq x y z
N MET A 1 11.70 -4.74 8.59
CA MET A 1 10.32 -4.50 9.11
C MET A 1 9.27 -4.75 8.03
N PRO A 2 8.17 -5.46 8.33
CA PRO A 2 7.15 -5.82 7.33
C PRO A 2 6.12 -4.72 7.02
N LEU A 3 5.58 -4.81 5.81
CA LEU A 3 4.44 -4.04 5.33
C LEU A 3 3.23 -4.96 5.16
N ASN A 4 2.06 -4.45 5.50
CA ASN A 4 0.79 -5.00 5.10
C ASN A 4 0.03 -3.95 4.29
N ALA A 5 -0.91 -4.39 3.46
CA ALA A 5 -1.79 -3.47 2.76
C ALA A 5 -3.24 -3.94 2.86
N ILE A 6 -4.15 -2.98 2.92
CA ILE A 6 -5.58 -3.20 2.72
C ILE A 6 -6.05 -2.32 1.56
N THR A 7 -7.07 -2.78 0.84
CA THR A 7 -7.71 -2.01 -0.22
C THR A 7 -9.22 -2.08 -0.13
N TYR A 8 -9.90 -1.03 -0.57
CA TYR A 8 -11.34 -1.02 -0.73
C TYR A 8 -11.75 -0.08 -1.86
N ARG A 9 -12.95 -0.33 -2.39
CA ARG A 9 -13.48 0.36 -3.55
C ARG A 9 -14.15 1.67 -3.13
N VAL A 10 -13.75 2.76 -3.77
CA VAL A 10 -14.35 4.08 -3.69
C VAL A 10 -15.04 4.40 -5.01
N ARG A 11 -15.94 5.37 -4.99
CA ARG A 11 -16.48 5.95 -6.22
C ARG A 11 -15.40 6.81 -6.89
N PRO A 12 -15.17 6.66 -8.20
CA PRO A 12 -14.23 7.51 -8.93
C PRO A 12 -14.59 8.99 -8.86
N GLY A 13 -13.58 9.87 -8.96
CA GLY A 13 -13.77 11.32 -9.05
C GLY A 13 -13.96 12.02 -7.71
N HIS A 14 -13.62 11.35 -6.61
CA HIS A 14 -13.66 11.91 -5.25
C HIS A 14 -12.27 11.97 -4.59
N GLU A 15 -11.20 11.98 -5.40
CA GLU A 15 -9.82 12.01 -4.93
C GLU A 15 -9.54 13.26 -4.06
N ASP A 16 -10.11 14.41 -4.43
CA ASP A 16 -9.94 15.67 -3.69
C ASP A 16 -10.67 15.62 -2.34
N GLU A 17 -11.92 15.13 -2.31
CA GLU A 17 -12.68 14.99 -1.07
C GLU A 17 -12.06 13.96 -0.14
N LEU A 18 -11.55 12.84 -0.68
CA LEU A 18 -10.80 11.86 0.10
C LEU A 18 -9.51 12.49 0.67
N THR A 19 -8.81 13.31 -0.11
CA THR A 19 -7.63 14.05 0.37
C THR A 19 -7.99 14.97 1.52
N GLU A 20 -9.08 15.72 1.39
CA GLU A 20 -9.55 16.62 2.43
C GLU A 20 -9.93 15.86 3.72
N VAL A 21 -10.57 14.69 3.62
CA VAL A 21 -10.90 13.85 4.79
C VAL A 21 -9.67 13.49 5.61
N PHE A 22 -8.54 13.22 4.96
CA PHE A 22 -7.30 12.83 5.64
C PHE A 22 -6.30 13.98 5.84
N ALA A 23 -6.70 15.22 5.53
CA ALA A 23 -5.86 16.37 5.74
C ALA A 23 -5.58 16.61 7.24
N PRO A 24 -4.41 17.19 7.60
CA PRO A 24 -4.01 17.36 9.00
C PRO A 24 -5.02 18.12 9.88
N HIS A 25 -5.85 18.98 9.30
CA HIS A 25 -6.88 19.73 10.01
C HIS A 25 -8.20 18.98 10.20
N ASN A 26 -8.43 17.89 9.47
CA ASN A 26 -9.66 17.07 9.55
C ASN A 26 -9.42 15.71 10.20
N PHE A 27 -8.20 15.18 10.13
CA PHE A 27 -7.86 13.87 10.66
C PHE A 27 -7.02 13.97 11.91
N SER A 28 -7.58 13.51 13.04
CA SER A 28 -6.85 13.40 14.29
C SER A 28 -6.01 12.14 14.32
N ARG A 29 -4.70 12.31 14.55
CA ARG A 29 -3.73 11.22 14.62
C ARG A 29 -4.11 10.24 15.74
N VAL A 30 -3.83 8.96 15.52
CA VAL A 30 -4.12 7.90 16.49
C VAL A 30 -3.35 8.11 17.80
N ASP A 31 -4.01 7.87 18.92
CA ASP A 31 -3.51 8.22 20.27
C ASP A 31 -2.18 7.55 20.65
N SER A 32 -1.91 6.36 20.09
CA SER A 32 -0.66 5.64 20.35
C SER A 32 -0.28 4.68 19.22
N PRO A 33 1.01 4.65 18.85
CA PRO A 33 1.55 3.64 17.92
C PRO A 33 1.74 2.27 18.57
N VAL A 34 1.71 2.19 19.90
CA VAL A 34 1.95 0.97 20.67
C VAL A 34 0.70 0.10 20.66
N ILE A 35 0.82 -1.13 20.17
CA ILE A 35 -0.23 -2.14 20.24
C ILE A 35 -0.13 -2.87 21.57
N LYS A 36 -1.20 -2.82 22.36
CA LYS A 36 -1.32 -3.52 23.63
C LYS A 36 -2.29 -4.69 23.51
N ASP A 37 -2.03 -5.75 24.25
CA ASP A 37 -2.99 -6.86 24.38
C ASP A 37 -4.02 -6.62 25.50
N ALA A 38 -4.82 -7.63 25.81
CA ALA A 38 -5.87 -7.54 26.84
C ALA A 38 -5.31 -7.36 28.27
N SER A 39 -4.06 -7.75 28.51
CA SER A 39 -3.38 -7.56 29.81
C SER A 39 -2.74 -6.18 29.94
N GLY A 40 -2.67 -5.43 28.85
CA GLY A 40 -1.99 -4.13 28.78
C GLY A 40 -0.51 -4.22 28.41
N GLU A 41 0.00 -5.42 28.11
CA GLU A 41 1.37 -5.65 27.66
C GLU A 41 1.57 -5.17 26.22
N THR A 42 2.72 -4.57 25.93
CA THR A 42 3.13 -4.18 24.58
C THR A 42 3.43 -5.43 23.75
N VAL A 43 2.67 -5.62 22.66
CA VAL A 43 2.81 -6.77 21.76
C VAL A 43 3.23 -6.38 20.34
N GLY A 44 3.60 -5.10 20.16
CA GLY A 44 4.24 -4.56 18.98
C GLY A 44 3.83 -3.11 18.70
N MET A 45 4.14 -2.62 17.50
CA MET A 45 3.99 -1.21 17.13
C MET A 45 3.54 -1.03 15.68
N LEU A 46 2.64 -0.08 15.46
CA LEU A 46 2.40 0.52 14.15
C LEU A 46 3.43 1.62 13.95
N LEU A 47 4.30 1.46 12.95
CA LEU A 47 5.41 2.38 12.66
C LEU A 47 5.00 3.48 11.69
N GLY A 48 4.04 3.19 10.82
CA GLY A 48 3.46 4.18 9.93
C GLY A 48 2.33 3.66 9.07
N THR A 49 1.70 4.59 8.36
CA THR A 49 0.63 4.32 7.41
C THR A 49 0.75 5.29 6.24
N GLY A 50 0.62 4.78 5.01
CA GLY A 50 0.41 5.58 3.81
C GLY A 50 -0.96 5.27 3.21
N LEU A 51 -1.66 6.28 2.71
CA LEU A 51 -2.97 6.17 2.08
C LEU A 51 -2.87 6.68 0.64
N PHE A 52 -3.31 5.86 -0.31
CA PHE A 52 -3.12 6.09 -1.73
C PHE A 52 -4.41 5.86 -2.50
N VAL A 53 -4.79 6.79 -3.38
CA VAL A 53 -6.00 6.69 -4.20
C VAL A 53 -5.65 6.73 -5.69
N GLN A 54 -6.36 5.93 -6.49
CA GLN A 54 -6.36 6.05 -7.95
C GLN A 54 -7.66 5.49 -8.52
N GLY A 55 -8.46 6.34 -9.16
CA GLY A 55 -9.75 5.96 -9.73
C GLY A 55 -10.67 5.43 -8.64
N ASP A 56 -11.10 4.17 -8.76
CA ASP A 56 -11.97 3.54 -7.78
C ASP A 56 -11.22 2.84 -6.63
N ASN A 57 -9.88 2.83 -6.61
CA ASN A 57 -9.08 2.09 -5.62
C ASN A 57 -8.52 3.01 -4.53
N LEU A 58 -8.82 2.71 -3.26
CA LEU A 58 -8.12 3.29 -2.12
C LEU A 58 -7.31 2.20 -1.41
N VAL A 59 -5.99 2.40 -1.30
CA VAL A 59 -5.02 1.46 -0.73
C VAL A 59 -4.39 2.09 0.50
N ARG A 60 -4.42 1.35 1.61
CA ARG A 60 -3.73 1.71 2.84
C ARG A 60 -2.56 0.76 3.06
N VAL A 61 -1.35 1.31 3.04
CA VAL A 61 -0.11 0.60 3.39
C VAL A 61 0.16 0.82 4.87
N ILE A 62 0.42 -0.26 5.61
CA ILE A 62 0.62 -0.27 7.06
C ILE A 62 2.02 -0.83 7.34
N HIS A 63 2.87 -0.02 7.96
CA HIS A 63 4.20 -0.41 8.40
C HIS A 63 4.16 -0.78 9.89
N HIS A 64 4.70 -1.94 10.26
CA HIS A 64 4.67 -2.46 11.62
C HIS A 64 5.92 -3.28 11.94
N ASP A 65 6.17 -3.54 13.22
CA ASP A 65 7.35 -4.24 13.72
C ASP A 65 7.22 -5.78 13.76
N GLY A 66 6.34 -6.36 12.93
CA GLY A 66 6.12 -7.81 12.90
C GLY A 66 4.81 -8.30 13.52
N VAL A 67 3.96 -7.38 13.96
CA VAL A 67 2.62 -7.71 14.50
C VAL A 67 1.73 -8.42 13.47
N SER A 68 0.88 -9.33 13.92
CA SER A 68 -0.10 -10.00 13.06
C SER A 68 -1.19 -9.05 12.55
N ALA A 69 -1.71 -9.37 11.36
CA ALA A 69 -2.86 -8.71 10.74
C ALA A 69 -4.06 -8.55 11.68
N ASP A 70 -4.40 -9.59 12.46
CA ASP A 70 -5.53 -9.58 13.41
C ASP A 70 -5.31 -8.58 14.56
N ARG A 71 -4.08 -8.50 15.10
CA ARG A 71 -3.73 -7.55 16.14
C ARG A 71 -3.74 -6.11 15.62
N ILE A 72 -3.29 -5.88 14.40
CA ILE A 72 -3.41 -4.58 13.72
C ILE A 72 -4.89 -4.19 13.59
N ALA A 73 -5.73 -5.10 13.11
CA ALA A 73 -7.18 -4.88 12.95
C ALA A 73 -7.84 -4.50 14.29
N ARG A 74 -7.55 -5.26 15.34
CA ARG A 74 -8.07 -5.03 16.70
C ARG A 74 -7.59 -3.69 17.28
N HIS A 75 -6.33 -3.33 17.08
CA HIS A 75 -5.78 -2.06 17.54
C HIS A 75 -6.46 -0.88 16.86
N MET A 76 -6.66 -0.98 15.54
CA MET A 76 -7.29 0.08 14.77
C MET A 76 -8.79 0.21 15.04
N SER A 77 -9.49 -0.89 15.36
CA SER A 77 -10.94 -0.92 15.55
C SER A 77 -11.46 -0.21 16.80
N VAL A 78 -10.59 0.35 17.63
CA VAL A 78 -10.96 1.05 18.88
C VAL A 78 -10.41 2.48 18.92
N GLN A 79 -9.77 2.93 17.85
CA GLN A 79 -9.17 4.26 17.78
C GLN A 79 -10.19 5.28 17.27
N ASN A 80 -10.42 6.35 18.03
CA ASN A 80 -11.38 7.39 17.67
C ASN A 80 -11.10 8.00 16.29
N GLY A 81 -9.83 8.34 16.00
CA GLY A 81 -9.44 8.88 14.69
C GLY A 81 -9.72 7.90 13.54
N VAL A 82 -9.61 6.59 13.77
CA VAL A 82 -9.99 5.58 12.76
C VAL A 82 -11.50 5.57 12.54
N HIS A 83 -12.31 5.61 13.59
CA HIS A 83 -13.78 5.67 13.44
C HIS A 83 -14.24 6.96 12.77
N GLU A 84 -13.60 8.10 13.05
CA GLU A 84 -13.89 9.37 12.40
C GLU A 84 -13.57 9.31 10.90
N ALA A 85 -12.39 8.81 10.53
CA ALA A 85 -12.05 8.59 9.14
C ALA A 85 -13.02 7.62 8.45
N GLU A 86 -13.36 6.50 9.08
CA GLU A 86 -14.32 5.53 8.53
C GLU A 86 -15.69 6.16 8.25
N ARG A 87 -16.20 7.00 9.16
CA ARG A 87 -17.44 7.76 8.93
C ARG A 87 -17.31 8.78 7.81
N ALA A 88 -16.18 9.47 7.74
CA ALA A 88 -15.94 10.52 6.76
C ALA A 88 -15.76 9.98 5.33
N ILE A 89 -15.18 8.78 5.16
CA ILE A 89 -15.05 8.14 3.85
C ILE A 89 -16.31 7.39 3.40
N LEU A 90 -17.22 7.07 4.33
CA LEU A 90 -18.42 6.27 4.08
C LEU A 90 -19.26 6.79 2.92
N PRO A 91 -19.48 8.12 2.77
CA PRO A 91 -20.18 8.67 1.63
C PRO A 91 -19.49 8.39 0.32
N TYR A 92 -18.18 8.11 0.24
CA TYR A 92 -17.42 7.93 -1.00
C TYR A 92 -17.13 6.46 -1.33
N LEU A 93 -17.47 5.52 -0.46
CA LEU A 93 -17.29 4.09 -0.74
C LEU A 93 -18.22 3.61 -1.86
N ALA A 94 -17.73 2.70 -2.70
CA ALA A 94 -18.56 2.05 -3.70
C ALA A 94 -19.52 1.03 -3.07
N GLU A 95 -19.10 0.42 -1.96
CA GLU A 95 -19.92 -0.48 -1.14
C GLU A 95 -19.97 0.04 0.30
N SER A 96 -21.17 0.21 0.83
CA SER A 96 -21.35 0.56 2.24
C SER A 96 -20.83 -0.55 3.14
N ARG A 97 -20.21 -0.18 4.25
CA ARG A 97 -19.72 -1.10 5.29
C ARG A 97 -20.14 -0.63 6.67
N ASP A 98 -20.42 -1.59 7.55
CA ASP A 98 -20.67 -1.30 8.96
C ASP A 98 -19.38 -1.51 9.75
N THR A 99 -18.79 -0.38 10.13
CA THR A 99 -17.55 -0.29 10.91
C THR A 99 -17.77 0.41 12.25
N GLU A 100 -19.02 0.56 12.69
CA GLU A 100 -19.39 1.17 13.97
C GLU A 100 -19.11 0.22 15.15
N THR A 101 -19.09 -1.09 14.90
CA THR A 101 -18.71 -2.10 15.89
C THR A 101 -17.29 -2.62 15.64
N PRO A 102 -16.51 -2.98 16.69
CA PRO A 102 -15.20 -3.61 16.51
C PRO A 102 -15.26 -4.89 15.67
N GLU A 103 -16.31 -5.70 15.83
CA GLU A 103 -16.55 -6.92 15.05
C GLU A 103 -16.83 -6.60 13.57
N GLY A 104 -17.65 -5.58 13.30
CA GLY A 104 -17.92 -5.09 11.95
C GLY A 104 -16.65 -4.59 11.27
N PHE A 105 -15.91 -3.73 11.95
CA PHE A 105 -14.62 -3.21 11.50
C PHE A 105 -13.67 -4.35 11.14
N ARG A 106 -13.43 -5.30 12.05
CA ARG A 106 -12.52 -6.42 11.82
C ARG A 106 -12.92 -7.27 10.61
N ARG A 107 -14.22 -7.55 10.44
CA ARG A 107 -14.72 -8.31 9.29
C ARG A 107 -14.41 -7.60 7.97
N HIS A 108 -14.66 -6.29 7.88
CA HIS A 108 -14.36 -5.52 6.69
C HIS A 108 -12.85 -5.38 6.45
N PHE A 109 -12.09 -5.12 7.52
CA PHE A 109 -10.64 -5.06 7.50
C PHE A 109 -10.04 -6.38 6.97
N HIS A 110 -10.54 -7.52 7.44
CA HIS A 110 -10.10 -8.83 6.96
C HIS A 110 -10.39 -9.07 5.48
N ARG A 111 -11.58 -8.67 4.99
CA ARG A 111 -11.92 -8.74 3.56
C ARG A 111 -11.06 -7.84 2.68
N SER A 112 -10.60 -6.71 3.23
CA SER A 112 -9.78 -5.74 2.51
C SER A 112 -8.30 -6.10 2.44
N PHE A 113 -7.83 -7.13 3.16
CA PHE A 113 -6.41 -7.47 3.19
C PHE A 113 -5.89 -7.89 1.82
N MET A 114 -4.82 -7.23 1.41
CA MET A 114 -4.08 -7.61 0.22
C MET A 114 -3.09 -8.73 0.56
N THR A 115 -3.05 -9.75 -0.30
CA THR A 115 -2.07 -10.82 -0.25
C THR A 115 -0.69 -10.28 -0.62
N VAL A 116 0.30 -10.51 0.24
CA VAL A 116 1.71 -10.20 -0.07
C VAL A 116 2.24 -11.22 -1.08
N LEU A 117 2.35 -10.85 -2.36
CA LEU A 117 3.00 -11.71 -3.36
C LEU A 117 4.50 -11.72 -3.15
N GLU A 118 5.08 -10.56 -2.85
CA GLU A 118 6.50 -10.41 -2.59
C GLU A 118 6.73 -9.22 -1.67
N GLN A 119 7.78 -9.31 -0.85
CA GLN A 119 8.27 -8.19 -0.09
C GLN A 119 9.74 -8.39 0.21
N HIS A 120 10.51 -7.36 -0.09
CA HIS A 120 11.92 -7.27 0.22
C HIS A 120 12.15 -6.09 1.17
N SER A 121 12.32 -6.40 2.45
CA SER A 121 12.52 -5.42 3.53
C SER A 121 13.76 -5.75 4.38
N PRO A 122 14.96 -5.87 3.78
CA PRO A 122 16.19 -6.20 4.50
C PRO A 122 16.66 -5.06 5.42
N ASP A 123 16.19 -3.84 5.15
CA ASP A 123 16.59 -2.64 5.85
C ASP A 123 15.65 -2.32 7.03
N GLU A 124 16.23 -1.87 8.14
CA GLU A 124 15.51 -1.40 9.34
C GLU A 124 15.46 0.13 9.43
N ARG A 125 16.16 0.86 8.54
CA ARG A 125 16.13 2.32 8.48
C ARG A 125 14.70 2.87 8.34
N PRO A 126 14.38 4.00 8.98
CA PRO A 126 13.13 4.70 8.72
C PRO A 126 12.98 4.98 7.22
N ALA A 127 11.75 4.92 6.72
CA ALA A 127 11.44 5.44 5.38
C ALA A 127 11.00 6.90 5.51
N ALA A 128 11.56 7.78 4.70
CA ALA A 128 11.12 9.17 4.58
C ALA A 128 9.76 9.25 3.86
N GLY A 129 9.49 8.35 2.92
CA GLY A 129 8.23 8.29 2.21
C GLY A 129 7.93 6.94 1.57
N THR A 130 6.74 6.86 0.97
CA THR A 130 6.22 5.66 0.31
C THR A 130 5.55 6.07 -0.99
N VAL A 131 5.85 5.37 -2.08
CA VAL A 131 5.14 5.45 -3.37
C VAL A 131 4.36 4.15 -3.57
N ALA A 132 3.14 4.26 -4.09
CA ALA A 132 2.34 3.13 -4.53
C ALA A 132 2.05 3.22 -6.04
N LEU A 133 2.26 2.12 -6.76
CA LEU A 133 2.02 1.97 -8.18
C LEU A 133 0.97 0.90 -8.39
N ARG A 134 -0.13 1.24 -9.08
CA ARG A 134 -1.19 0.29 -9.41
C ARG A 134 -0.97 -0.27 -10.80
N TYR A 135 -1.01 -1.60 -10.90
CA TYR A 135 -0.99 -2.33 -12.15
C TYR A 135 -2.41 -2.86 -12.42
N PRO A 136 -3.12 -2.32 -13.42
CA PRO A 136 -4.44 -2.84 -13.77
C PRO A 136 -4.29 -4.26 -14.33
N LEU A 137 -4.94 -5.23 -13.70
CA LEU A 137 -4.94 -6.61 -14.18
C LEU A 137 -6.15 -6.87 -15.08
N ARG A 138 -5.99 -7.79 -16.04
CA ARG A 138 -7.14 -8.35 -16.76
C ARG A 138 -8.01 -9.13 -15.77
N ARG A 139 -9.30 -9.23 -16.07
CA ARG A 139 -10.26 -9.96 -15.22
C ARG A 139 -9.79 -11.41 -14.97
N GLY A 140 -9.76 -11.82 -13.71
CA GLY A 140 -9.39 -13.17 -13.27
C GLY A 140 -7.89 -13.42 -13.11
N ALA A 141 -7.02 -12.52 -13.58
CA ALA A 141 -5.57 -12.68 -13.45
C ALA A 141 -5.11 -12.68 -11.98
N GLY A 142 -5.82 -11.99 -11.09
CA GLY A 142 -5.53 -12.03 -9.67
C GLY A 142 -5.67 -13.43 -9.06
N ALA A 143 -6.73 -14.16 -9.43
CA ALA A 143 -6.91 -15.53 -8.98
C ALA A 143 -5.78 -16.46 -9.49
N GLU A 144 -5.32 -16.25 -10.73
CA GLU A 144 -4.19 -16.99 -11.31
C GLU A 144 -2.87 -16.72 -10.57
N LEU A 145 -2.60 -15.44 -10.25
CA LEU A 145 -1.43 -15.02 -9.49
C LEU A 145 -1.45 -15.56 -8.06
N ALA A 146 -2.61 -15.53 -7.40
CA ALA A 146 -2.80 -16.08 -6.06
C ALA A 146 -2.59 -17.60 -6.04
N ALA A 147 -3.10 -18.33 -7.03
CA ALA A 147 -2.91 -19.78 -7.16
C ALA A 147 -1.44 -20.17 -7.40
N THR A 148 -0.67 -19.31 -8.05
CA THR A 148 0.75 -19.53 -8.37
C THR A 148 1.71 -18.71 -7.50
N ARG A 149 1.27 -18.32 -6.30
CA ARG A 149 1.96 -17.36 -5.42
C ARG A 149 3.45 -17.66 -5.20
N ALA A 150 3.84 -18.92 -5.00
CA ALA A 150 5.26 -19.27 -4.81
C ALA A 150 6.11 -18.93 -6.04
N THR A 151 5.59 -19.17 -7.25
CA THR A 151 6.26 -18.81 -8.51
C THR A 151 6.20 -17.31 -8.75
N ALA A 152 5.06 -16.68 -8.46
CA ALA A 152 4.90 -15.24 -8.54
C ALA A 152 5.88 -14.51 -7.62
N ASN A 153 6.09 -15.00 -6.39
CA ASN A 153 7.02 -14.44 -5.42
C ASN A 153 8.45 -14.36 -5.98
N LEU A 154 8.97 -15.48 -6.52
CA LEU A 154 10.32 -15.54 -7.08
C LEU A 154 10.52 -14.58 -8.26
N ARG A 155 9.48 -14.37 -9.07
CA ARG A 155 9.53 -13.47 -10.23
C ARG A 155 9.32 -12.00 -9.84
N ALA A 156 8.51 -11.76 -8.82
CA ALA A 156 8.16 -10.43 -8.34
C ALA A 156 9.29 -9.74 -7.57
N THR A 157 10.32 -10.50 -7.16
CA THR A 157 11.44 -9.99 -6.38
C THR A 157 12.15 -8.86 -7.10
N LEU A 158 11.99 -7.65 -6.57
CA LEU A 158 12.81 -6.50 -6.92
C LEU A 158 13.86 -6.30 -5.82
N LEU A 159 15.07 -6.74 -6.09
CA LEU A 159 16.18 -6.57 -5.15
C LEU A 159 16.56 -5.09 -5.02
N LEU A 160 16.93 -4.67 -3.81
CA LEU A 160 17.54 -3.35 -3.63
C LEU A 160 18.81 -3.23 -4.47
N SER A 161 19.09 -2.03 -4.98
CA SER A 161 20.26 -1.75 -5.81
C SER A 161 21.26 -0.92 -5.01
N PRO A 162 22.56 -1.28 -4.95
CA PRO A 162 23.58 -0.41 -4.39
C PRO A 162 23.64 0.97 -5.06
N GLU A 163 23.24 1.06 -6.34
CA GLU A 163 23.14 2.31 -7.11
C GLU A 163 21.93 3.17 -6.70
N HIS A 164 20.98 2.59 -5.97
CA HIS A 164 19.79 3.27 -5.44
C HIS A 164 19.68 3.08 -3.92
N PRO A 165 20.65 3.60 -3.13
CA PRO A 165 20.75 3.36 -1.68
C PRO A 165 19.62 4.01 -0.87
N SER A 166 18.89 4.96 -1.46
CA SER A 166 17.70 5.57 -0.87
C SER A 166 16.48 4.65 -0.91
N ILE A 167 16.47 3.57 -1.72
CA ILE A 167 15.37 2.61 -1.71
C ILE A 167 15.58 1.63 -0.56
N VAL A 168 14.66 1.66 0.40
CA VAL A 168 14.80 0.88 1.64
C VAL A 168 13.98 -0.40 1.61
N ARG A 169 12.80 -0.39 0.95
CA ARG A 169 11.89 -1.54 0.91
C ARG A 169 11.06 -1.57 -0.35
N THR A 170 10.73 -2.76 -0.81
CA THR A 170 9.76 -2.99 -1.88
C THR A 170 8.76 -4.06 -1.46
N ALA A 171 7.52 -3.94 -1.91
CA ALA A 171 6.51 -4.96 -1.74
C ALA A 171 5.56 -4.99 -2.95
N LEU A 172 4.98 -6.15 -3.21
CA LEU A 172 3.95 -6.35 -4.22
C LEU A 172 2.73 -7.01 -3.58
N PHE A 173 1.62 -6.28 -3.59
CA PHE A 173 0.36 -6.65 -2.95
C PHE A 173 -0.70 -6.96 -3.98
N LEU A 174 -1.47 -8.01 -3.74
CA LEU A 174 -2.56 -8.46 -4.61
C LEU A 174 -3.87 -8.54 -3.84
N HIS A 175 -4.93 -7.95 -4.38
CA HIS A 175 -6.29 -8.17 -3.90
C HIS A 175 -7.24 -8.20 -5.09
N GLU A 176 -7.92 -9.32 -5.27
CA GLU A 176 -8.70 -9.58 -6.49
C GLU A 176 -7.85 -9.25 -7.74
N ASP A 177 -8.36 -8.46 -8.68
CA ASP A 177 -7.62 -8.03 -9.87
C ASP A 177 -6.89 -6.67 -9.68
N THR A 178 -6.56 -6.32 -8.43
CA THR A 178 -5.78 -5.13 -8.07
C THR A 178 -4.39 -5.54 -7.59
N LEU A 179 -3.38 -5.18 -8.38
CA LEU A 179 -1.97 -5.39 -8.05
C LEU A 179 -1.32 -4.04 -7.76
N VAL A 180 -0.65 -3.93 -6.62
CA VAL A 180 -0.02 -2.68 -6.17
C VAL A 180 1.41 -2.95 -5.76
N ARG A 181 2.37 -2.27 -6.40
CA ARG A 181 3.74 -2.21 -5.91
C ARG A 181 3.88 -1.04 -4.97
N VAL A 182 4.52 -1.29 -3.84
CA VAL A 182 4.89 -0.29 -2.86
C VAL A 182 6.40 -0.19 -2.82
N VAL A 183 6.91 1.03 -2.89
CA VAL A 183 8.34 1.32 -2.73
C VAL A 183 8.49 2.34 -1.62
N GLN A 184 9.24 1.99 -0.58
CA GLN A 184 9.63 2.93 0.47
C GLN A 184 11.03 3.45 0.18
N TYR A 185 11.20 4.75 0.41
CA TYR A 185 12.45 5.44 0.18
C TYR A 185 12.83 6.32 1.37
N ASP A 186 14.14 6.55 1.53
CA ASP A 186 14.79 7.47 2.45
C ASP A 186 15.61 8.45 1.61
N GLY A 187 14.96 9.54 1.18
CA GLY A 187 15.48 10.43 0.14
C GLY A 187 14.36 11.16 -0.61
N HIS A 188 14.52 11.32 -1.92
CA HIS A 188 13.54 12.03 -2.75
C HIS A 188 12.62 11.02 -3.49
N PRO A 189 11.30 11.30 -3.66
CA PRO A 189 10.41 10.39 -4.39
C PRO A 189 10.86 10.10 -5.83
N TYR A 190 11.61 11.00 -6.48
CA TYR A 190 12.19 10.77 -7.81
C TYR A 190 13.25 9.65 -7.82
N ASP A 191 13.84 9.29 -6.69
CA ASP A 191 14.77 8.16 -6.61
C ASP A 191 14.07 6.84 -6.94
N VAL A 192 12.77 6.74 -6.61
CA VAL A 192 11.92 5.59 -6.95
C VAL A 192 11.83 5.45 -8.47
N VAL A 193 11.70 6.56 -9.19
CA VAL A 193 11.61 6.56 -10.66
C VAL A 193 12.91 6.05 -11.28
N GLY A 194 14.07 6.51 -10.79
CA GLY A 194 15.37 6.01 -11.22
C GLY A 194 15.51 4.51 -10.98
N TYR A 195 15.18 4.05 -9.78
CA TYR A 195 15.23 2.63 -9.40
C TYR A 195 14.36 1.75 -10.29
N LEU A 196 13.11 2.16 -10.53
CA LEU A 196 12.19 1.42 -11.38
C LEU A 196 12.62 1.45 -12.84
N THR A 197 13.22 2.53 -13.31
CA THR A 197 13.78 2.59 -14.67
C THR A 197 14.93 1.60 -14.83
N GLU A 198 15.85 1.51 -13.86
CA GLU A 198 16.94 0.52 -13.88
C GLU A 198 16.38 -0.91 -13.85
N ARG A 199 15.52 -1.22 -12.86
CA ARG A 199 15.04 -2.58 -12.60
C ARG A 199 13.97 -3.04 -13.58
N CYS A 200 12.94 -2.26 -13.81
CA CYS A 200 11.77 -2.72 -14.54
C CYS A 200 11.90 -2.47 -16.05
N PHE A 201 12.48 -1.35 -16.47
CA PHE A 201 12.76 -1.10 -17.89
C PHE A 201 14.10 -1.71 -18.33
N GLY A 202 15.19 -1.41 -17.61
CA GLY A 202 16.54 -1.83 -17.97
C GLY A 202 16.76 -3.34 -17.94
N THR A 203 16.49 -3.98 -16.79
CA THR A 203 16.67 -5.44 -16.64
C THR A 203 15.42 -6.25 -17.00
N ALA A 204 14.31 -5.58 -17.33
CA ALA A 204 13.02 -6.19 -17.63
C ALA A 204 12.46 -7.05 -16.49
N ALA A 205 12.74 -6.68 -15.23
CA ALA A 205 12.36 -7.46 -14.04
C ALA A 205 10.84 -7.69 -13.92
N GLU A 206 10.02 -6.86 -14.55
CA GLU A 206 8.55 -6.96 -14.52
C GLU A 206 7.95 -7.58 -15.78
N ARG A 207 8.76 -8.05 -16.73
CA ARG A 207 8.26 -8.65 -17.97
C ARG A 207 7.30 -9.82 -17.74
N TRP A 208 7.46 -10.54 -16.63
CA TRP A 208 6.58 -11.65 -16.28
C TRP A 208 5.14 -11.23 -15.96
N LEU A 209 4.89 -9.94 -15.68
CA LEU A 209 3.55 -9.39 -15.44
C LEU A 209 2.75 -9.22 -16.73
N GLU A 210 3.40 -9.08 -17.89
CA GLU A 210 2.74 -8.78 -19.18
C GLU A 210 1.50 -9.65 -19.48
N PRO A 211 1.49 -10.99 -19.23
CA PRO A 211 0.32 -11.83 -19.50
C PRO A 211 -0.89 -11.57 -18.57
N TYR A 212 -0.71 -10.81 -17.49
CA TYR A 212 -1.72 -10.54 -16.47
C TYR A 212 -2.24 -9.10 -16.53
N LEU A 213 -1.51 -8.18 -17.16
CA LEU A 213 -1.88 -6.78 -17.23
C LEU A 213 -3.05 -6.57 -18.21
N LEU A 214 -3.94 -5.64 -17.86
CA LEU A 214 -4.93 -5.09 -18.78
C LEU A 214 -4.22 -4.17 -19.77
N ASP A 215 -4.46 -4.36 -21.06
CA ASP A 215 -3.93 -3.51 -22.15
C ASP A 215 -2.41 -3.28 -22.10
N ALA A 216 -1.65 -4.34 -21.82
CA ALA A 216 -0.19 -4.28 -21.68
C ALA A 216 0.50 -3.74 -22.95
N VAL A 217 0.99 -2.50 -22.89
CA VAL A 217 1.87 -1.93 -23.91
C VAL A 217 3.26 -1.75 -23.31
N ARG A 218 4.25 -2.44 -23.89
CA ARG A 218 5.63 -2.29 -23.44
C ARG A 218 6.20 -0.95 -23.91
N PRO A 219 6.71 -0.11 -23.01
CA PRO A 219 7.39 1.12 -23.41
C PRO A 219 8.63 0.81 -24.25
N ALA A 220 8.80 1.52 -25.37
CA ALA A 220 9.93 1.32 -26.28
C ALA A 220 11.18 2.15 -25.91
N HIS A 221 11.01 3.19 -25.08
CA HIS A 221 12.06 4.13 -24.69
C HIS A 221 11.91 4.50 -23.20
N PRO A 222 12.99 4.87 -22.49
CA PRO A 222 12.91 5.33 -21.10
C PRO A 222 11.84 6.40 -20.85
N ASP A 223 11.69 7.41 -21.71
CA ASP A 223 10.69 8.47 -21.51
C ASP A 223 9.25 7.94 -21.52
N ALA A 224 8.96 6.96 -22.38
CA ALA A 224 7.66 6.29 -22.40
C ALA A 224 7.44 5.45 -21.13
N TYR A 225 8.52 4.89 -20.58
CA TYR A 225 8.47 4.18 -19.31
C TYR A 225 8.21 5.14 -18.13
N LEU A 226 8.82 6.33 -18.15
CA LEU A 226 8.55 7.37 -17.16
C LEU A 226 7.07 7.80 -17.18
N ALA A 227 6.51 8.02 -18.37
CA ALA A 227 5.08 8.32 -18.53
C ALA A 227 4.20 7.19 -17.94
N LEU A 228 4.55 5.92 -18.22
CA LEU A 228 3.85 4.77 -17.64
C LEU A 228 3.92 4.75 -16.11
N VAL A 229 5.10 5.01 -15.51
CA VAL A 229 5.24 5.08 -14.05
C VAL A 229 4.38 6.20 -13.46
N HIS A 230 4.30 7.36 -14.13
CA HIS A 230 3.41 8.44 -13.71
C HIS A 230 1.93 8.05 -13.80
N GLU A 231 1.51 7.35 -14.85
CA GLU A 231 0.13 6.85 -14.99
C GLU A 231 -0.21 5.78 -13.94
N GLN A 232 0.78 4.97 -13.53
CA GLN A 232 0.61 3.93 -12.51
C GLN A 232 0.65 4.50 -11.08
N ALA A 233 1.27 5.66 -10.88
CA ALA A 233 1.39 6.28 -9.56
C ALA A 233 0.02 6.62 -8.98
N MET A 234 -0.22 6.08 -7.79
CA MET A 234 -1.38 6.42 -6.99
C MET A 234 -1.12 7.74 -6.25
N LEU A 235 -2.13 8.59 -6.16
CA LEU A 235 -2.07 9.84 -5.40
C LEU A 235 -1.94 9.51 -3.91
N SER A 236 -0.87 9.96 -3.26
CA SER A 236 -0.72 9.88 -1.80
C SER A 236 -1.58 10.97 -1.15
N ILE A 237 -2.58 10.56 -0.37
CA ILE A 237 -3.51 11.48 0.27
C ILE A 237 -3.25 11.64 1.77
N ALA A 238 -2.50 10.70 2.37
CA ALA A 238 -2.02 10.84 3.74
C ALA A 238 -0.77 9.98 3.99
N HIS A 239 0.13 10.51 4.80
CA HIS A 239 1.27 9.77 5.32
C HIS A 239 1.44 10.06 6.80
N MET A 240 1.51 9.00 7.61
CA MET A 240 1.67 9.10 9.05
C MET A 240 2.83 8.20 9.47
N SER A 241 3.90 8.77 10.02
CA SER A 241 5.03 8.00 10.56
C SER A 241 5.28 8.35 12.03
N VAL A 242 5.46 7.34 12.87
CA VAL A 242 5.81 7.52 14.29
C VAL A 242 7.21 8.10 14.46
N LEU A 243 8.06 7.95 13.44
CA LEU A 243 9.46 8.31 13.49
C LEU A 243 9.74 9.78 13.18
N GLY A 244 8.70 10.63 13.10
CA GLY A 244 8.86 12.08 12.99
C GLY A 244 9.65 12.49 11.75
N VAL A 245 8.97 12.60 10.62
CA VAL A 245 9.42 13.54 9.59
C VAL A 245 8.38 14.64 9.61
N ASP A 246 8.75 15.75 10.25
CA ASP A 246 8.04 17.03 10.15
C ASP A 246 8.14 17.55 8.70
#